data_AF-A0A3C0BAL0-F1
#
_entry.id   AF-A0A3C0BAL0-F1
#
_cell.length_a   1.000
_cell.length_b   1.000
_cell.length_c   1.000
_cell.angle_alpha   90.00
_cell.angle_beta   90.00
_cell.angle_gamma   90.00
#
_symmetry.space_group_name_H-M   'P 1'
#
loop_
_entity.id
_entity.type
_entity.pdbx_description
1 polymer ?
#
loop_
_entity_poly.entity_id
_entity_poly.type
_entity_poly.pdbx_seq_one_letter_code
_entity_poly.pdbx_strand_id
1 'polypeptide(L)'
;MADKDIRCGLPDLGSELELTTSFSSGKGGQHVNKTETRVELRFNVFHSNILTETQREQLINRLSNRISREGYLRMYAQKYRSQLANRNDVIERFYLLLAKALKPEKIKAFY
;
A
#
# COMPACT_ATOMS: atom_id res chain seq x y z
N MET A 1 -2.69 -8.17 -27.71
CA MET A 1 -1.76 -7.22 -27.07
C MET A 1 -1.87 -7.42 -25.57
N ALA A 2 -0.99 -8.27 -25.03
CA ALA A 2 -1.05 -8.76 -23.65
C ALA A 2 0.23 -8.31 -22.94
N ASP A 3 0.13 -7.23 -22.18
CA ASP A 3 1.15 -6.82 -21.21
C ASP A 3 0.60 -7.19 -19.83
N LYS A 4 0.73 -8.48 -19.47
CA LYS A 4 0.00 -9.10 -18.35
C LYS A 4 0.91 -9.71 -17.29
N ASP A 5 2.23 -9.50 -17.36
CA ASP A 5 3.22 -10.38 -16.70
C ASP A 5 4.11 -9.72 -15.63
N ILE A 6 3.63 -8.64 -14.98
CA ILE A 6 4.20 -8.21 -13.68
C ILE A 6 3.20 -8.44 -12.53
N ARG A 7 1.90 -8.55 -12.85
CA ARG A 7 0.83 -8.94 -11.92
C ARG A 7 0.64 -10.46 -12.01
N CYS A 8 1.55 -11.25 -11.44
CA CYS A 8 1.48 -12.72 -11.46
C CYS A 8 0.24 -13.31 -10.72
N GLY A 9 -0.97 -13.06 -11.21
CA GLY A 9 -2.24 -13.56 -10.66
C GLY A 9 -2.97 -12.61 -9.70
N LEU A 10 -2.49 -11.37 -9.50
CA LEU A 10 -3.19 -10.37 -8.70
C LEU A 10 -4.11 -9.50 -9.58
N PRO A 11 -5.42 -9.47 -9.29
CA PRO A 11 -6.36 -8.56 -9.95
C PRO A 11 -6.09 -7.10 -9.56
N ASP A 12 -6.61 -6.14 -10.34
CA ASP A 12 -6.34 -4.72 -10.13
C ASP A 12 -7.06 -4.23 -8.88
N LEU A 13 -6.33 -4.16 -7.76
CA LEU A 13 -6.86 -3.68 -6.48
C LEU A 13 -7.03 -2.16 -6.47
N GLY A 14 -6.56 -1.46 -7.52
CA GLY A 14 -6.56 0.00 -7.67
C GLY A 14 -7.90 0.65 -7.35
N SER A 15 -8.99 0.01 -7.76
CA SER A 15 -10.36 0.52 -7.58
C SER A 15 -10.88 0.46 -6.14
N GLU A 16 -10.38 -0.45 -5.30
CA GLU A 16 -10.76 -0.57 -3.88
C GLU A 16 -9.74 0.10 -2.93
N LEU A 17 -8.67 0.68 -3.48
CA LEU A 17 -7.66 1.40 -2.69
C LEU A 17 -8.15 2.80 -2.35
N GLU A 18 -8.34 3.07 -1.06
CA GLU A 18 -8.63 4.41 -0.57
C GLU A 18 -7.33 5.19 -0.37
N LEU A 19 -7.02 6.07 -1.32
CA LEU A 19 -5.86 6.96 -1.25
C LEU A 19 -6.27 8.31 -0.68
N THR A 20 -5.95 8.55 0.58
CA THR A 20 -6.22 9.83 1.26
C THR A 20 -4.95 10.68 1.26
N THR A 21 -5.00 11.87 0.68
CA THR A 21 -3.92 12.85 0.80
C THR A 21 -4.18 13.74 2.00
N SER A 22 -3.30 13.75 2.98
CA SER A 22 -3.45 14.61 4.16
C SER A 22 -2.48 15.79 4.09
N PHE A 23 -3.07 16.99 4.15
CA PHE A 23 -2.34 18.22 4.43
C PHE A 23 -1.98 18.21 5.91
N SER A 24 -0.71 18.42 6.23
CA SER A 24 -0.29 18.54 7.63
C SER A 24 -0.68 19.94 8.11
N SER A 25 -1.96 20.12 8.45
CA SER A 25 -2.49 21.36 9.03
C SER A 25 -1.89 21.58 10.42
N GLY A 26 -0.73 22.22 10.46
CA GLY A 26 -0.20 22.81 11.68
C GLY A 26 -0.62 24.28 11.71
N LYS A 27 -1.47 24.68 12.65
CA LYS A 27 -1.67 26.09 12.99
C LYS A 27 -0.43 26.59 13.74
N GLY A 28 0.28 27.56 13.17
CA GLY A 28 1.26 28.37 13.91
C GLY A 28 2.60 28.54 13.22
N GLY A 29 2.76 29.70 12.56
CA GLY A 29 3.97 30.54 12.60
C GLY A 29 5.33 29.98 12.21
N GLN A 30 5.92 30.59 11.17
CA GLN A 30 7.33 30.62 10.78
C GLN A 30 7.94 29.39 10.06
N HIS A 31 8.05 29.56 8.74
CA HIS A 31 9.09 29.06 7.83
C HIS A 31 9.56 27.60 7.97
N VAL A 32 8.64 26.64 7.84
CA VAL A 32 8.99 25.25 7.54
C VAL A 32 8.55 24.97 6.10
N ASN A 33 9.48 24.49 5.25
CA ASN A 33 9.22 23.97 3.90
C ASN A 33 8.37 22.68 4.00
N LYS A 34 7.14 22.83 4.49
CA LYS A 34 6.20 21.77 4.86
C LYS A 34 5.49 21.33 3.59
N THR A 35 6.19 20.57 2.76
CA THR A 35 5.64 20.05 1.52
C THR A 35 4.51 19.06 1.86
N GLU A 36 3.29 19.47 1.56
CA GLU A 36 2.02 18.81 1.88
C GLU A 36 1.77 17.60 0.96
N THR A 37 2.65 16.61 1.03
CA THR A 37 2.67 15.52 0.06
C THR A 37 2.45 14.15 0.66
N ARG A 38 2.12 14.06 1.95
CA ARG A 38 1.79 12.79 2.58
C ARG A 38 0.55 12.18 1.91
N VAL A 39 0.72 10.97 1.42
CA VAL A 39 -0.34 10.12 0.87
C VAL A 39 -0.50 8.94 1.81
N GLU A 40 -1.72 8.71 2.27
CA GLU A 40 -2.13 7.52 3.00
C GLU A 40 -2.89 6.60 2.04
N LEU A 41 -2.57 5.31 2.07
CA LEU A 41 -3.25 4.23 1.38
C LEU A 41 -3.92 3.37 2.43
N ARG A 42 -5.23 3.20 2.30
CA ARG A 42 -6.04 2.32 3.12
C ARG A 42 -6.65 1.24 2.23
N PHE A 43 -6.52 -0.01 2.66
CA PHE A 43 -7.04 -1.17 1.95
C PHE A 43 -7.70 -2.14 2.93
N ASN A 44 -8.90 -2.62 2.61
CA ASN A 44 -9.60 -3.60 3.42
C ASN A 44 -9.40 -5.01 2.86
N VAL A 45 -8.57 -5.82 3.53
CA VAL A 45 -8.28 -7.19 3.07
C VAL A 45 -9.46 -8.13 3.28
N PHE A 46 -10.28 -7.92 4.33
CA PHE A 46 -11.45 -8.78 4.61
C PHE A 46 -12.58 -8.57 3.61
N HIS A 47 -12.90 -7.31 3.31
CA HIS A 47 -14.02 -6.98 2.42
C HIS A 47 -13.65 -6.94 0.94
N SER A 48 -12.37 -6.98 0.58
CA SER A 48 -11.97 -6.95 -0.82
C SER A 48 -12.47 -8.19 -1.55
N ASN A 49 -13.39 -7.98 -2.49
CA ASN A 49 -13.97 -9.03 -3.34
C ASN A 49 -13.05 -9.36 -4.53
N ILE A 50 -12.02 -8.55 -4.71
CA ILE A 50 -10.99 -8.70 -5.74
C ILE A 50 -10.04 -9.85 -5.38
N LEU A 51 -9.80 -10.12 -4.09
CA LEU A 51 -8.94 -11.23 -3.64
C LEU A 51 -9.69 -12.56 -3.64
N THR A 52 -9.08 -13.60 -4.21
CA THR A 52 -9.54 -14.99 -4.04
C THR A 52 -9.45 -15.40 -2.57
N GLU A 53 -10.34 -16.27 -2.11
CA GLU A 53 -10.39 -16.76 -0.73
C GLU A 53 -9.03 -17.24 -0.21
N THR A 54 -8.33 -18.07 -1.00
CA THR A 54 -6.98 -18.55 -0.66
C THR A 54 -5.95 -17.42 -0.52
N GLN A 55 -5.99 -16.43 -1.41
CA GLN A 55 -5.07 -15.29 -1.36
C GLN A 55 -5.39 -14.41 -0.14
N ARG A 56 -6.67 -14.18 0.12
CA ARG A 56 -7.15 -13.42 1.26
C ARG A 56 -6.68 -14.05 2.57
N GLU A 57 -6.88 -15.35 2.76
CA GLU A 57 -6.46 -16.05 3.97
C GLU A 57 -4.94 -16.01 4.16
N GLN A 58 -4.16 -16.24 3.09
CA GLN A 58 -2.70 -16.12 3.13
C GLN A 58 -2.27 -14.71 3.55
N LEU A 59 -2.87 -13.68 2.96
CA LEU A 59 -2.59 -12.28 3.29
C LEU A 59 -2.98 -11.96 4.73
N ILE A 60 -4.16 -12.37 5.19
CA ILE A 60 -4.60 -12.15 6.57
C ILE A 60 -3.65 -12.83 7.55
N ASN A 61 -3.24 -14.06 7.28
CA ASN A 61 -2.34 -14.80 8.16
C ASN A 61 -0.92 -14.19 8.18
N ARG A 62 -0.37 -13.85 7.01
CA ARG A 62 0.99 -13.29 6.87
C ARG A 62 1.08 -11.83 7.32
N LEU A 63 0.06 -11.04 7.01
CA LEU A 63 -0.02 -9.62 7.32
C LEU A 63 -0.83 -9.35 8.58
N SER A 64 -1.21 -10.38 9.35
CA SER A 64 -1.94 -10.27 10.63
C SER A 64 -1.31 -9.22 11.56
N ASN A 65 0.02 -9.15 11.57
CA ASN A 65 0.80 -8.20 12.39
C ASN A 65 0.78 -6.74 11.86
N ARG A 66 0.30 -6.50 10.64
CA ARG A 66 0.24 -5.18 9.98
C ARG A 66 -1.18 -4.70 9.70
N ILE A 67 -2.15 -5.62 9.64
CA ILE A 67 -3.56 -5.29 9.47
C ILE A 67 -4.19 -5.03 10.83
N SER A 68 -5.18 -4.14 10.87
CA SER A 68 -5.98 -3.94 12.08
C SER A 68 -6.85 -5.16 12.39
N ARG A 69 -7.50 -5.22 13.56
CA ARG A 69 -8.48 -6.26 13.90
C ARG A 69 -9.65 -6.37 12.91
N GLU A 70 -9.99 -5.25 12.28
CA GLU A 70 -10.98 -5.17 11.21
C GLU A 70 -10.39 -5.52 9.81
N GLY A 71 -9.11 -5.89 9.75
CA GLY A 71 -8.26 -6.14 8.58
C GLY A 71 -8.10 -5.01 7.57
N TYR A 72 -8.16 -3.78 8.07
CA TYR A 72 -7.63 -2.63 7.34
C TYR A 72 -6.11 -2.63 7.37
N LEU A 73 -5.49 -2.69 6.20
CA LEU A 73 -4.09 -2.35 6.00
C LEU A 73 -3.97 -0.85 5.73
N ARG A 74 -3.13 -0.17 6.49
CA ARG A 74 -2.86 1.27 6.33
C ARG A 74 -1.39 1.46 6.05
N MET A 75 -1.07 2.21 5.00
CA MET A 75 0.28 2.56 4.62
C MET A 75 0.34 4.05 4.32
N TYR A 76 1.49 4.67 4.54
CA TYR A 76 1.69 6.06 4.18
C TYR A 76 3.02 6.24 3.46
N ALA A 77 3.05 7.18 2.51
CA ALA A 77 4.26 7.63 1.84
C ALA A 77 4.36 9.16 1.91
N GLN A 78 5.54 9.62 2.29
CA GLN A 78 5.88 11.05 2.41
C GLN A 78 7.34 11.30 2.00
N LYS A 79 7.90 10.40 1.19
CA LYS A 79 9.32 10.41 0.81
C LYS A 79 9.63 11.53 -0.18
N TYR A 80 8.68 11.84 -1.07
CA TYR A 80 8.87 12.77 -2.18
C TYR A 80 8.18 14.11 -1.94
N ARG A 81 8.66 15.13 -2.65
CA ARG A 81 8.10 16.49 -2.70
C ARG A 81 6.88 16.61 -3.63
N SER A 82 6.43 15.52 -4.25
CA SER A 82 5.26 15.49 -5.14
C SER A 82 4.25 14.45 -4.66
N GLN A 83 2.96 14.81 -4.62
CA GLN A 83 1.87 13.91 -4.25
C GLN A 83 1.80 12.69 -5.18
N LEU A 84 2.00 12.88 -6.49
CA LEU A 84 1.98 11.79 -7.46
C LEU A 84 3.11 10.78 -7.21
N ALA A 85 4.31 11.25 -6.87
CA ALA A 85 5.42 10.36 -6.54
C ALA A 85 5.15 9.57 -5.26
N ASN A 86 4.57 10.20 -4.23
CA ASN A 86 4.17 9.50 -3.01
C ASN A 86 3.01 8.52 -3.25
N ARG A 87 2.06 8.83 -4.14
CA ARG A 87 0.99 7.90 -4.56
C ARG A 87 1.59 6.66 -5.22
N ASN A 88 2.49 6.83 -6.19
CA ASN A 88 3.13 5.69 -6.84
C ASN A 88 3.98 4.88 -5.85
N ASP A 89 4.74 5.53 -4.95
CA ASP A 89 5.56 4.86 -3.95
C ASP A 89 4.72 4.01 -2.97
N VAL A 90 3.59 4.54 -2.48
CA VAL A 90 2.73 3.78 -1.56
C VAL A 90 2.06 2.60 -2.27
N ILE A 91 1.65 2.77 -3.53
CA ILE A 91 1.07 1.71 -4.35
C ILE A 91 2.11 0.62 -4.64
N GLU A 92 3.32 0.99 -5.06
CA GLU A 92 4.40 0.04 -5.33
C GLU A 92 4.77 -0.76 -4.07
N ARG A 93 4.92 -0.08 -2.93
CA ARG A 93 5.17 -0.74 -1.63
C ARG A 93 4.05 -1.68 -1.22
N PHE A 94 2.79 -1.30 -1.46
CA PHE A 94 1.64 -2.12 -1.20
C PHE A 94 1.68 -3.42 -2.04
N TYR A 95 1.86 -3.31 -3.35
CA TYR A 95 1.98 -4.48 -4.23
C TYR A 95 3.21 -5.35 -3.88
N LEU A 96 4.35 -4.75 -3.56
CA LEU A 96 5.54 -5.47 -3.11
C LEU A 96 5.27 -6.25 -1.81
N LEU A 97 4.52 -5.68 -0.88
CA LEU A 97 4.16 -6.31 0.37
C LEU A 97 3.17 -7.47 0.16
N LEU A 98 2.16 -7.28 -0.69
CA LEU A 98 1.26 -8.38 -1.09
C LEU A 98 2.02 -9.51 -1.78
N ALA A 99 2.88 -9.17 -2.74
CA ALA A 99 3.71 -10.13 -3.45
C ALA A 99 4.66 -10.87 -2.51
N LYS A 100 5.22 -10.21 -1.49
CA LYS A 100 6.04 -10.84 -0.45
C LYS A 100 5.24 -11.75 0.47
N ALA A 101 4.00 -11.39 0.78
CA ALA A 101 3.13 -12.23 1.60
C ALA A 101 2.66 -13.48 0.84
N LEU A 102 2.46 -13.36 -0.47
CA LEU A 102 2.03 -14.46 -1.35
C LEU A 102 3.18 -15.34 -1.86
N LYS A 103 4.39 -14.77 -2.07
CA LYS A 103 5.58 -15.55 -2.44
C LYS A 103 6.25 -16.14 -1.19
N PRO A 104 6.68 -17.41 -1.21
CA PRO A 104 7.59 -17.92 -0.19
C PRO A 104 8.89 -17.10 -0.26
N GLU A 105 9.33 -16.60 0.90
CA GLU A 105 10.39 -15.63 1.07
C GLU A 105 11.68 -16.01 0.30
N LYS A 106 12.07 -15.22 -0.71
CA LYS A 106 13.48 -15.12 -1.08
C LYS A 106 14.06 -13.91 -0.37
N ILE A 107 14.82 -14.23 0.68
CA ILE A 107 15.75 -13.41 1.44
C ILE A 107 16.41 -12.39 0.50
N LYS A 108 16.13 -11.09 0.68
CA LYS A 108 16.94 -10.05 0.04
C LYS A 108 18.20 -9.91 0.89
N ALA A 109 19.27 -10.59 0.47
CA ALA A 109 20.62 -10.26 0.87
C ALA A 109 20.86 -8.78 0.53
N PHE A 110 21.13 -7.98 1.54
CA PHE A 110 21.72 -6.65 1.39
C PHE A 110 23.21 -6.85 1.03
N TYR A 111 23.67 -6.23 -0.06
CA TYR A 111 25.10 -6.07 -0.40
C TYR A 111 25.40 -4.57 -0.37
#